data_AF-K7NM38-F1
#
_entry.id   AF-K7NM38-F1
#
_cell.length_a   1.000
_cell.length_b   1.000
_cell.length_c   1.000
_cell.angle_alpha   90.00
_cell.angle_beta   90.00
_cell.angle_gamma   90.00
#
_symmetry.space_group_name_H-M   'P 1'
#
loop_
_entity.id
_entity.type
_entity.pdbx_description
1 polymer ?
#
loop_
_entity_poly.entity_id
_entity_poly.type
_entity_poly.pdbx_seq_one_letter_code
_entity_poly.pdbx_strand_id
1 'polypeptide(L)' 'FFHLPIEEKEAYANEPKNPIGYGSKLGYSDGEDKSDWQDYYYNGLWPPATREMTKWPIQVSDFTEAMDEYRRE' A
#
# COMPACT_ATOMS: atom_id res chain seq x y z
N PHE A 1 1.71 -9.61 -4.28
CA PHE A 1 2.19 -8.22 -4.36
C PHE A 1 3.67 -8.07 -4.03
N PHE A 2 4.12 -8.29 -2.78
CA PHE A 2 5.53 -7.99 -2.40
C PHE A 2 6.62 -8.81 -3.11
N HIS A 3 6.26 -9.97 -3.67
CA HIS A 3 7.14 -10.79 -4.51
C HIS A 3 7.29 -10.31 -5.96
N LEU A 4 6.52 -9.30 -6.39
CA LEU A 4 6.67 -8.71 -7.72
C LEU A 4 8.01 -7.96 -7.86
N PRO A 5 8.52 -7.80 -9.10
CA PRO A 5 9.64 -6.90 -9.38
C PRO A 5 9.41 -5.49 -8.82
N ILE A 6 10.51 -4.78 -8.52
CA ILE A 6 10.41 -3.46 -7.88
C ILE A 6 9.72 -2.46 -8.80
N GLU A 7 9.97 -2.54 -10.11
CA GLU A 7 9.39 -1.67 -11.13
C GLU A 7 7.86 -1.80 -11.19
N GLU A 8 7.35 -3.02 -10.98
CA GLU A 8 5.90 -3.26 -10.92
C GLU A 8 5.28 -2.76 -9.61
N LYS A 9 6.00 -2.86 -8.48
CA LYS A 9 5.54 -2.32 -7.19
C LYS A 9 5.56 -0.80 -7.18
N GLU A 10 6.54 -0.17 -7.82
CA GLU A 10 6.67 1.28 -7.92
C GLU A 10 5.54 1.93 -8.74
N ALA A 11 4.87 1.20 -9.63
CA ALA A 11 3.64 1.67 -10.27
C ALA A 11 2.54 2.04 -9.24
N TYR A 12 2.59 1.43 -8.06
CA TYR A 12 1.70 1.67 -6.94
C TYR A 12 2.31 2.58 -5.87
N ALA A 13 3.47 3.21 -6.13
CA ALA A 13 4.17 4.02 -5.14
C ALA A 13 3.28 5.13 -4.56
N ASN A 14 3.42 5.37 -3.26
CA ASN A 14 2.76 6.45 -2.56
C ASN A 14 3.47 7.80 -2.79
N GLU A 15 2.90 8.87 -2.25
CA GLU A 15 3.47 10.22 -2.36
C GLU A 15 3.91 10.73 -0.98
N PRO A 16 4.88 11.66 -0.90
CA PRO A 16 5.38 12.17 0.39
C PRO A 16 4.31 12.74 1.34
N LYS A 17 3.16 13.16 0.80
CA LYS A 17 2.02 13.71 1.58
C LYS A 17 0.80 12.78 1.58
N ASN A 18 0.83 11.68 0.84
CA ASN A 18 -0.27 10.74 0.72
C ASN A 18 0.26 9.32 0.85
N PRO A 19 0.04 8.64 1.99
CA PRO A 19 0.59 7.32 2.24
C PRO A 19 -0.07 6.21 1.42
N ILE A 20 -1.14 6.51 0.67
CA ILE A 20 -1.85 5.53 -0.15
C ILE A 20 -0.93 5.00 -1.27
N GLY A 21 -0.66 3.69 -1.23
CA GLY A 21 0.21 2.99 -2.14
C GLY A 21 1.34 2.23 -1.45
N TYR A 22 2.30 1.79 -2.25
CA TYR A 22 3.55 1.15 -1.83
C TYR A 22 4.56 2.19 -1.35
N GLY A 23 5.30 1.90 -0.28
CA GLY A 23 6.37 2.76 0.19
C GLY A 23 7.27 2.08 1.21
N SER A 24 8.39 2.72 1.55
CA SER A 24 9.38 2.19 2.50
C SER A 24 9.67 3.14 3.67
N LYS A 25 9.14 4.37 3.61
CA LYS A 25 9.32 5.37 4.67
C LYS A 25 8.02 5.55 5.45
N LEU A 26 7.98 4.98 6.65
CA LEU A 26 6.92 5.14 7.65
C LEU A 26 7.56 5.83 8.85
N GLY A 27 7.79 7.15 8.78
CA GLY A 27 8.51 7.82 9.86
C GLY A 27 8.55 9.34 9.71
N TYR A 28 7.69 10.01 10.48
CA TYR A 28 7.94 11.37 10.96
C TYR A 28 8.56 11.24 12.35
N SER A 29 9.85 10.91 12.43
CA SER A 29 10.58 11.06 13.68
C SER A 29 11.10 12.50 13.75
N ASP A 30 10.67 13.22 14.78
CA ASP A 30 11.06 14.60 15.09
C ASP A 30 12.58 14.74 15.22
N GLY A 31 13.26 14.95 14.10
CA GLY A 31 14.66 15.37 14.06
C GLY A 31 15.72 14.26 14.02
N GLU A 32 15.35 12.98 13.91
CA GLU A 32 16.31 11.90 13.66
C GLU A 32 15.89 11.08 12.44
N ASP A 33 16.74 11.01 11.40
CA ASP A 33 16.56 10.20 10.19
C ASP A 33 16.66 8.69 10.51
N LYS A 34 15.75 8.17 11.34
CA LYS A 34 15.61 6.74 11.60
C LYS A 34 14.65 6.16 10.58
N SER A 35 15.17 5.31 9.71
CA SER A 35 14.37 4.50 8.80
C SER A 35 14.08 3.15 9.43
N ASP A 36 12.84 2.69 9.33
CA ASP A 36 12.47 1.32 9.65
C ASP A 36 12.97 0.37 8.55
N TRP A 37 13.30 -0.87 8.94
CA TRP A 37 13.61 -1.93 7.98
C TRP A 37 12.33 -2.61 7.50
N GLN A 38 11.53 -1.87 6.73
CA GLN A 38 10.27 -2.38 6.20
C GLN A 38 9.90 -1.70 4.89
N ASP A 39 9.26 -2.47 4.03
CA ASP A 39 8.38 -1.96 2.98
C ASP A 39 6.93 -2.16 3.42
N TYR A 40 6.05 -1.29 2.97
CA TYR A 40 4.63 -1.36 3.24
C TYR A 40 3.81 -1.08 2.00
N TYR A 41 2.53 -1.45 2.08
CA TYR A 41 1.51 -1.05 1.15
C TYR A 41 0.29 -0.62 1.97
N TYR A 42 -0.21 0.58 1.75
CA TYR A 42 -1.32 1.16 2.51
C TYR A 42 -2.44 1.61 1.58
N ASN A 43 -3.68 1.22 1.85
CA ASN A 43 -4.86 1.72 1.13
C ASN A 43 -6.09 1.54 2.03
N GLY A 44 -7.11 2.38 1.83
CA GLY A 44 -8.36 2.24 2.58
C GLY A 44 -9.06 0.95 2.21
N LEU A 45 -9.54 0.18 3.19
CA LEU A 45 -10.28 -1.07 2.94
C LEU A 45 -11.80 -0.89 3.08
N TRP A 46 -12.24 -0.11 4.08
CA TRP A 46 -13.65 0.14 4.38
C TRP A 46 -13.85 1.56 4.95
N PRO A 47 -14.96 2.26 4.59
CA PRO A 47 -15.97 1.87 3.60
C PRO A 47 -15.40 1.73 2.18
N PRO A 48 -16.02 1.01 1.24
CA PRO A 48 -15.40 0.72 -0.06
C PRO A 48 -15.13 2.01 -0.84
N ALA A 49 -15.91 3.06 -0.56
CA ALA A 49 -15.72 4.40 -1.08
C ALA A 49 -14.39 5.07 -0.68
N THR A 50 -13.68 4.57 0.34
CA THR A 50 -12.33 5.07 0.71
C THR A 50 -11.19 4.32 0.03
N ARG A 51 -11.48 3.30 -0.79
CA ARG A 51 -10.47 2.61 -1.58
C ARG A 51 -10.00 3.50 -2.71
N GLU A 52 -8.72 3.77 -2.77
CA GLU A 52 -8.12 4.39 -3.95
C GLU A 52 -7.86 3.31 -4.99
N MET A 53 -8.84 3.09 -5.87
CA MET A 53 -8.80 2.01 -6.86
C MET A 53 -7.68 2.18 -7.88
N THR A 54 -7.19 3.40 -8.12
CA THR A 54 -6.04 3.64 -9.00
C THR A 54 -4.73 3.12 -8.42
N LYS A 55 -4.65 3.00 -7.10
CA LYS A 55 -3.50 2.45 -6.37
C LYS A 55 -3.73 1.00 -5.95
N TRP A 56 -4.91 0.42 -6.20
CA TRP A 56 -5.25 -0.95 -5.82
C TRP A 56 -4.59 -1.96 -6.77
N PRO A 57 -3.85 -2.97 -6.28
CA PRO A 57 -3.10 -3.90 -7.12
C PRO A 57 -4.00 -4.96 -7.76
N ILE A 58 -4.90 -4.52 -8.63
CA ILE A 58 -5.88 -5.36 -9.36
C ILE A 58 -5.23 -6.35 -10.32
N GLN A 59 -3.97 -6.12 -10.71
CA GLN A 59 -3.21 -7.02 -11.58
C GLN A 59 -2.66 -8.23 -10.81
N VAL A 60 -2.61 -8.17 -9.49
CA VAL A 60 -2.31 -9.32 -8.65
C VAL A 60 -3.57 -10.17 -8.58
N SER A 61 -3.49 -11.41 -9.08
CA SER A 61 -4.61 -12.35 -9.05
C SER A 61 -5.18 -12.46 -7.64
N ASP A 62 -6.51 -12.48 -7.57
CA ASP A 62 -7.29 -12.71 -6.34
C ASP A 62 -7.13 -11.63 -5.24
N PHE A 63 -6.34 -10.58 -5.45
CA PHE A 63 -6.09 -9.57 -4.40
C PHE A 63 -7.38 -8.89 -3.94
N THR A 64 -8.20 -8.40 -4.87
CA THR A 64 -9.45 -7.70 -4.53
C THR A 64 -10.44 -8.62 -3.83
N GLU A 65 -10.57 -9.86 -4.30
CA GLU A 65 -11.47 -10.86 -3.70
C GLU A 65 -11.01 -11.22 -2.28
N ALA A 66 -9.72 -11.51 -2.08
CA ALA A 66 -9.15 -11.82 -0.77
C ALA A 66 -9.31 -10.65 0.22
N MET A 67 -9.12 -9.41 -0.23
CA MET A 67 -9.34 -8.23 0.62
C MET A 67 -10.83 -8.03 0.95
N ASP A 68 -11.73 -8.34 0.02
CA ASP A 68 -13.18 -8.30 0.25
C ASP A 68 -13.65 -9.38 1.21
N GLU A 69 -13.05 -10.57 1.16
CA GLU A 69 -13.27 -11.66 2.12
C GLU A 69 -12.74 -11.29 3.50
N TYR A 70 -11.48 -10.86 3.61
CA TYR A 70 -10.87 -10.42 4.86
C TYR A 70 -11.67 -9.30 5.56
N ARG A 71 -12.31 -8.42 4.79
CA ARG A 71 -13.17 -7.35 5.33
C ARG A 71 -14.49 -7.86 5.94
N ARG A 72 -14.94 -9.06 5.56
CA ARG A 72 -16.19 -9.66 6.05
C ARG A 72 -15.99 -10.46 7.34
N GLU A 73 -14.74 -10.85 7.63
CA GLU A 73 -14.31 -11.44 8.90
C GLU A 73 -14.20 -10.37 10.01
#